data_AF-A0A967XX71-F1
#
_entry.id   AF-A0A967XX71-F1
#
_cell.length_a   1.000
_cell.length_b   1.000
_cell.length_c   1.000
_cell.angle_alpha   90.00
_cell.angle_beta   90.00
_cell.angle_gamma   90.00
#
_symmetry.space_group_name_H-M   'P 1'
#
loop_
_entity.id
_entity.type
_entity.pdbx_description
1 polymer ?
#
loop_
_entity_poly.entity_id
_entity_poly.type
_entity_poly.pdbx_seq_one_letter_code
_entity_poly.pdbx_strand_id
1 'polypeptide(L)'
;MRWSVHKNFRIWYDPGNIFYYSNGELDPVVDAATVDRLVVGMCIKDYRHPKDVLVTPGNGKVNFPAVLARLKKGGFTRGPLVVECLERGDLKKTLAEASKARRFLEELTGQKASAAAPTPMTSAAQLNAGIASIDITPPIGYRMSGYFRERLSTGIANPLNAKAIVLRQGKESAALVSCDIIGLSPDVSSRARKKAAEKTGIPPANILIAATHTHTGPLYFGALRKHLHDLAVAKYGSDPCEKVDYPAELVNKLVNVITEANASVKPFRMEAGMAEQQGLSFNRRFHMKDGSVRFNPGVLNPDIVRTAGPIDPEVGMVSFRAVDTGGIDAALVNFTLHLDTVGGTKYAADYPFYLEQSLRQKYGNEFTLLFGTGTCGDINHIDVTKKQRLKTDYIGRTLAETVKAKAEHLKTITQPALAVRSEIVSVPLQHYGPEKVALARENIKKVGTRELSFLEQVEAYKILAVEMRRSETIPLEVQVFRLSRDVAIVGLPGEVFVDFGLAIKRASPFPTTLVIELCQDAPGYIPTKKAFAEGSYETVNSRIAPGGGEIMADAAIKLTKIAYNSR
;
A
#
# COMPACT_ATOMS: atom_id res chain seq x y z
N MET A 1 -18.61 -19.56 -47.49
CA MET A 1 -18.92 -19.90 -46.08
C MET A 1 -18.57 -18.71 -45.20
N ARG A 2 -19.56 -18.01 -44.62
CA ARG A 2 -19.34 -16.95 -43.64
C ARG A 2 -19.25 -17.59 -42.25
N TRP A 3 -18.04 -17.90 -41.79
CA TRP A 3 -17.84 -18.21 -40.38
C TRP A 3 -18.23 -16.97 -39.58
N SER A 4 -19.19 -17.09 -38.68
CA SER A 4 -19.51 -16.03 -37.73
C SER A 4 -18.27 -15.82 -36.85
N VAL A 5 -17.71 -14.62 -36.88
CA VAL A 5 -16.56 -14.25 -36.05
C VAL A 5 -16.93 -14.46 -34.58
N HIS A 6 -16.29 -15.43 -33.92
CA HIS A 6 -16.51 -15.68 -32.50
C HIS A 6 -16.09 -14.46 -31.68
N LYS A 7 -16.93 -14.02 -30.73
CA LYS A 7 -16.71 -12.79 -29.96
C LYS A 7 -15.38 -12.74 -29.18
N ASN A 8 -14.81 -13.91 -28.87
CA ASN A 8 -13.54 -14.02 -28.14
C ASN A 8 -12.31 -14.18 -29.06
N PHE A 9 -12.48 -14.32 -30.38
CA PHE A 9 -11.35 -14.42 -31.31
C PHE A 9 -11.01 -13.04 -31.86
N ARG A 10 -9.78 -12.57 -31.60
CA ARG A 10 -9.27 -11.25 -31.98
C ARG A 10 -7.82 -11.37 -32.42
N ILE A 11 -7.39 -10.48 -33.31
CA ILE A 11 -6.07 -10.50 -33.94
C ILE A 11 -5.32 -9.21 -33.62
N TRP A 12 -4.01 -9.35 -33.43
CA TRP A 12 -3.06 -8.25 -33.45
C TRP A 12 -2.39 -8.22 -34.83
N TYR A 13 -2.56 -7.13 -35.59
CA TYR A 13 -2.09 -7.08 -36.97
C TYR A 13 -0.65 -6.56 -37.05
N ASP A 14 0.23 -7.23 -37.80
CA ASP A 14 1.63 -6.83 -37.95
C ASP A 14 2.02 -6.74 -39.45
N PRO A 15 2.00 -5.53 -40.04
CA PRO A 15 2.32 -5.35 -41.46
C PRO A 15 3.79 -5.61 -41.79
N GLY A 16 4.71 -5.44 -40.83
CA GLY A 16 6.13 -5.75 -41.03
C GLY A 16 6.35 -7.25 -41.19
N ASN A 17 5.65 -8.06 -40.39
CA ASN A 17 5.69 -9.51 -40.52
C ASN A 17 5.04 -10.03 -41.81
N ILE A 18 3.98 -9.38 -42.33
CA ILE A 18 3.41 -9.75 -43.63
C ILE A 18 4.46 -9.68 -44.72
N PHE A 19 5.20 -8.57 -44.80
CA PHE A 19 6.32 -8.48 -45.73
C PHE A 19 7.45 -9.45 -45.39
N TYR A 20 7.83 -9.59 -44.11
CA TYR A 20 8.90 -10.48 -43.71
C TYR A 20 8.63 -11.92 -44.16
N TYR A 21 7.46 -12.49 -43.88
CA TYR A 21 7.17 -13.89 -44.22
C TYR A 21 6.90 -14.11 -45.71
N SER A 22 6.41 -13.09 -46.43
CA SER A 22 6.21 -13.14 -47.88
C SER A 22 7.43 -12.73 -48.71
N ASN A 23 8.62 -12.54 -48.11
CA ASN A 23 9.80 -11.99 -48.80
C ASN A 23 9.58 -10.61 -49.44
N GLY A 24 8.58 -9.87 -48.97
CA GLY A 24 8.19 -8.57 -49.51
C GLY A 24 7.17 -8.63 -50.65
N GLU A 25 6.65 -9.81 -51.00
CA GLU A 25 5.72 -10.01 -52.13
C GLU A 25 4.28 -9.62 -51.80
N LEU A 26 3.82 -9.90 -50.57
CA LEU A 26 2.44 -9.62 -50.17
C LEU A 26 2.33 -8.21 -49.57
N ASP A 27 1.50 -7.36 -50.19
CA ASP A 27 1.22 -6.02 -49.68
C ASP A 27 0.30 -6.07 -48.44
N PRO A 28 0.73 -5.56 -47.27
CA PRO A 28 -0.10 -5.50 -46.06
C PRO A 28 -1.39 -4.70 -46.22
N VAL A 29 -1.51 -3.79 -47.19
CA VAL A 29 -2.77 -3.09 -47.48
C VAL A 29 -3.79 -4.02 -48.12
N VAL A 30 -3.33 -4.97 -48.95
CA VAL A 30 -4.18 -5.98 -49.57
C VAL A 30 -4.52 -7.07 -48.55
N ASP A 31 -3.52 -7.57 -47.82
CA ASP A 31 -3.68 -8.63 -46.82
C ASP A 31 -4.65 -8.26 -45.69
N ALA A 32 -4.62 -7.00 -45.22
CA ALA A 32 -5.45 -6.51 -44.12
C ALA A 32 -6.96 -6.73 -44.34
N ALA A 33 -7.41 -6.91 -45.58
CA ALA A 33 -8.81 -7.22 -45.89
C ALA A 33 -9.28 -8.59 -45.39
N THR A 34 -8.35 -9.53 -45.23
CA THR A 34 -8.66 -10.90 -44.81
C THR A 34 -9.03 -11.00 -43.33
N VAL A 35 -8.71 -9.96 -42.54
CA VAL A 35 -8.88 -9.91 -41.08
C VAL A 35 -9.88 -8.83 -40.63
N ASP A 36 -10.75 -8.36 -41.53
CA ASP A 36 -11.80 -7.39 -41.20
C ASP A 36 -12.61 -7.83 -39.95
N ARG A 37 -12.89 -6.88 -39.05
CA ARG A 37 -13.60 -7.03 -37.77
C ARG A 37 -12.88 -7.84 -36.68
N LEU A 38 -11.68 -8.35 -36.95
CA LEU A 38 -10.90 -9.14 -35.98
C LEU A 38 -9.84 -8.32 -35.23
N VAL A 39 -9.34 -7.24 -35.84
CA VAL A 39 -8.18 -6.50 -35.36
C VAL A 39 -8.50 -5.66 -34.13
N VAL A 40 -7.71 -5.82 -33.06
CA VAL A 40 -7.83 -5.07 -31.80
C VAL A 40 -6.62 -4.19 -31.49
N GLY A 41 -5.53 -4.36 -32.22
CA GLY A 41 -4.30 -3.59 -32.11
C GLY A 41 -3.38 -3.87 -33.29
N MET A 42 -2.34 -3.04 -33.46
CA MET A 42 -1.42 -3.16 -34.58
C MET A 42 0.03 -2.94 -34.15
N CYS A 43 0.95 -3.77 -34.65
CA CYS A 43 2.38 -3.51 -34.57
C CYS A 43 2.78 -2.42 -35.56
N ILE A 44 3.65 -1.53 -35.11
CA ILE A 44 4.28 -0.49 -35.91
C ILE A 44 5.70 -1.01 -36.16
N LYS A 45 5.77 -1.99 -37.04
CA LYS A 45 6.98 -2.73 -37.41
C LYS A 45 7.19 -2.56 -38.89
N ASP A 46 8.33 -2.01 -39.27
CA ASP A 46 8.66 -1.78 -40.67
C ASP A 46 9.49 -2.92 -41.23
N TYR A 47 9.71 -2.90 -42.53
CA TYR A 47 10.43 -3.95 -43.24
C TYR A 47 11.35 -3.37 -44.30
N ARG A 48 12.58 -3.89 -44.37
CA ARG A 48 13.53 -3.67 -45.45
C ARG A 48 13.91 -5.02 -46.05
N HIS A 49 13.82 -5.12 -47.38
CA HIS A 49 14.15 -6.34 -48.10
C HIS A 49 15.64 -6.69 -47.92
N PRO A 50 16.03 -7.97 -47.79
CA PRO A 50 15.21 -9.17 -47.98
C PRO A 50 14.51 -9.75 -46.74
N LYS A 51 14.95 -9.44 -45.52
CA LYS A 51 14.42 -10.01 -44.27
C LYS A 51 14.83 -9.16 -43.05
N ASP A 52 14.77 -7.84 -43.16
CA ASP A 52 15.13 -6.96 -42.05
C ASP A 52 13.89 -6.24 -41.50
N VAL A 53 13.59 -6.48 -40.24
CA VAL A 53 12.50 -5.81 -39.50
C VAL A 53 13.02 -4.95 -38.38
N LEU A 54 14.34 -4.92 -38.17
CA LEU A 54 14.99 -4.06 -37.19
C LEU A 54 15.22 -2.69 -37.82
N VAL A 55 14.11 -2.10 -38.23
CA VAL A 55 14.03 -0.86 -39.00
C VAL A 55 13.12 0.07 -38.22
N THR A 56 13.59 1.29 -37.98
CA THR A 56 12.77 2.33 -37.37
C THR A 56 11.56 2.62 -38.27
N PRO A 57 10.33 2.59 -37.74
CA PRO A 57 9.12 2.85 -38.52
C PRO A 57 9.16 4.15 -39.31
N GLY A 58 8.79 4.06 -40.59
CA GLY A 58 8.86 5.16 -41.55
C GLY A 58 10.09 5.11 -42.45
N ASN A 59 11.06 4.23 -42.17
CA ASN A 59 12.29 4.07 -42.95
C ASN A 59 12.35 2.76 -43.77
N GLY A 60 11.25 2.02 -43.84
CA GLY A 60 11.13 0.79 -44.61
C GLY A 60 10.00 0.83 -45.65
N LYS A 61 9.51 -0.35 -46.02
CA LYS A 61 8.57 -0.58 -47.12
C LYS A 61 7.10 -0.42 -46.71
N VAL A 62 6.78 -0.46 -45.41
CA VAL A 62 5.38 -0.45 -44.95
C VAL A 62 4.74 0.92 -45.16
N ASN A 63 3.67 0.97 -45.96
CA ASN A 63 2.82 2.16 -46.08
C ASN A 63 1.82 2.22 -44.92
N PHE A 64 2.27 2.62 -43.74
CA PHE A 64 1.44 2.67 -42.54
C PHE A 64 0.15 3.49 -42.67
N PRO A 65 0.14 4.68 -43.31
CA PRO A 65 -1.11 5.41 -43.54
C PRO A 65 -2.14 4.61 -44.33
N ALA A 66 -1.72 3.93 -45.41
CA ALA A 66 -2.63 3.11 -46.22
C ALA A 66 -3.12 1.87 -45.46
N VAL A 67 -2.24 1.20 -44.70
CA VAL A 67 -2.61 0.05 -43.86
C VAL A 67 -3.63 0.47 -42.81
N LEU A 68 -3.39 1.58 -42.11
CA LEU A 68 -4.29 2.08 -41.06
C LEU A 68 -5.64 2.50 -41.64
N ALA A 69 -5.65 3.17 -42.79
CA ALA A 69 -6.87 3.51 -43.52
C ALA A 69 -7.66 2.25 -43.92
N ARG A 70 -6.98 1.19 -44.37
CA ARG A 70 -7.61 -0.08 -44.70
C ARG A 70 -8.18 -0.78 -43.46
N LEU A 71 -7.43 -0.85 -42.38
CA LEU A 71 -7.90 -1.45 -41.12
C LEU A 71 -9.10 -0.70 -40.56
N LYS A 72 -9.12 0.63 -40.66
CA LYS A 72 -10.28 1.45 -40.29
C LYS A 72 -11.52 1.11 -41.11
N LYS A 73 -11.38 0.91 -42.43
CA LYS A 73 -12.46 0.40 -43.29
C LYS A 73 -12.93 -1.00 -42.87
N GLY A 74 -12.03 -1.81 -42.33
CA GLY A 74 -12.29 -3.14 -41.76
C GLY A 74 -12.91 -3.16 -40.36
N GLY A 75 -13.08 -2.01 -39.70
CA GLY A 75 -13.71 -1.89 -38.38
C GLY A 75 -12.75 -1.58 -37.22
N PHE A 76 -11.44 -1.46 -37.47
CA PHE A 76 -10.47 -1.02 -36.44
C PHE A 76 -10.52 0.50 -36.29
N THR A 77 -11.42 1.01 -35.45
CA THR A 77 -11.59 2.45 -35.21
C THR A 77 -10.89 2.95 -33.95
N ARG A 78 -10.49 2.04 -33.05
CA ARG A 78 -9.76 2.32 -31.81
C ARG A 78 -8.93 1.11 -31.38
N GLY A 79 -7.79 1.35 -30.75
CA GLY A 79 -6.96 0.32 -30.12
C GLY A 79 -5.49 0.74 -30.03
N PRO A 80 -4.67 -0.01 -29.27
CA PRO A 80 -3.25 0.27 -29.11
C PRO A 80 -2.46 0.08 -30.41
N LEU A 81 -1.42 0.91 -30.56
CA LEU A 81 -0.36 0.77 -31.55
C LEU A 81 0.96 0.54 -30.78
N VAL A 82 1.74 -0.46 -31.14
CA VAL A 82 2.98 -0.81 -30.44
C VAL A 82 4.16 -0.81 -31.40
N VAL A 83 5.20 -0.05 -31.08
CA VAL A 83 6.49 -0.12 -31.81
C VAL A 83 7.23 -1.36 -31.35
N GLU A 84 7.43 -2.32 -32.24
CA GLU A 84 8.07 -3.61 -31.91
C GLU A 84 9.58 -3.59 -32.17
N CYS A 85 10.01 -2.87 -33.20
CA CYS A 85 11.40 -2.86 -33.64
C CYS A 85 11.88 -1.45 -33.98
N LEU A 86 13.17 -1.22 -33.78
CA LEU A 86 13.91 -0.02 -34.13
C LEU A 86 15.22 -0.43 -34.80
N GLU A 87 15.85 0.50 -35.50
CA GLU A 87 17.20 0.27 -36.02
C GLU A 87 18.19 0.00 -34.88
N ARG A 88 19.02 -1.05 -35.02
CA ARG A 88 20.00 -1.45 -34.02
C ARG A 88 21.09 -0.39 -33.81
N GLY A 89 21.51 -0.26 -32.56
CA GLY A 89 22.59 0.62 -32.16
C GLY A 89 22.95 0.47 -30.68
N ASP A 90 23.90 1.28 -30.24
CA ASP A 90 24.13 1.51 -28.81
C ASP A 90 22.92 2.22 -28.17
N LEU A 91 22.98 2.47 -26.86
CA LEU A 91 21.89 3.12 -26.13
C LEU A 91 21.56 4.51 -26.72
N LYS A 92 22.58 5.30 -27.09
CA LYS A 92 22.39 6.65 -27.62
C LYS A 92 21.66 6.63 -28.96
N LYS A 93 22.07 5.73 -29.86
CA LYS A 93 21.41 5.53 -31.16
C LYS A 93 19.99 4.98 -30.96
N THR A 94 19.80 4.00 -30.08
CA THR A 94 18.48 3.42 -29.79
C THR A 94 17.49 4.46 -29.27
N LEU A 95 17.92 5.35 -28.38
CA LEU A 95 17.10 6.47 -27.89
C LEU A 95 16.74 7.47 -28.99
N ALA A 96 17.67 7.75 -29.91
CA ALA A 96 17.42 8.62 -31.05
C ALA A 96 16.39 8.00 -32.02
N GLU A 97 16.50 6.70 -32.29
CA GLU A 97 15.55 5.94 -33.13
C GLU A 97 14.18 5.82 -32.48
N ALA A 98 14.11 5.58 -31.15
CA ALA A 98 12.84 5.59 -30.41
C ALA A 98 12.15 6.96 -30.50
N SER A 99 12.92 8.05 -30.43
CA SER A 99 12.39 9.42 -30.59
C SER A 99 11.84 9.68 -32.01
N LYS A 100 12.50 9.13 -33.04
CA LYS A 100 12.01 9.20 -34.43
C LYS A 100 10.72 8.41 -34.59
N ALA A 101 10.67 7.17 -34.10
CA ALA A 101 9.48 6.32 -34.15
C ALA A 101 8.28 6.96 -33.42
N ARG A 102 8.52 7.62 -32.28
CA ARG A 102 7.48 8.40 -31.59
C ARG A 102 6.93 9.52 -32.48
N ARG A 103 7.79 10.37 -33.05
CA ARG A 103 7.34 11.48 -33.94
C ARG A 103 6.56 10.95 -35.14
N PHE A 104 7.05 9.87 -35.74
CA PHE A 104 6.35 9.19 -36.82
C PHE A 104 4.94 8.75 -36.41
N LEU A 105 4.76 8.20 -35.19
CA LEU A 105 3.45 7.84 -34.67
C LEU A 105 2.54 9.05 -34.38
N GLU A 106 3.10 10.13 -33.87
CA GLU A 106 2.35 11.37 -33.65
C GLU A 106 1.79 11.92 -34.96
N GLU A 107 2.59 11.88 -36.03
CA GLU A 107 2.18 12.27 -37.38
C GLU A 107 1.15 11.30 -37.96
N LEU A 108 1.40 9.99 -37.86
CA LEU A 108 0.52 8.94 -38.39
C LEU A 108 -0.88 8.97 -37.77
N THR A 109 -0.98 9.26 -36.48
CA THR A 109 -2.24 9.22 -35.72
C THR A 109 -2.90 10.58 -35.55
N GLY A 110 -2.18 11.66 -35.78
CA GLY A 110 -2.57 13.02 -35.37
C GLY A 110 -2.58 13.20 -33.85
N GLN A 111 -2.24 12.18 -33.06
CA GLN A 111 -2.12 12.25 -31.62
C GLN A 111 -0.73 12.73 -31.29
N LYS A 112 -0.53 14.04 -31.31
CA LYS A 112 0.66 14.62 -30.69
C LYS A 112 0.63 14.18 -29.23
N ALA A 113 1.69 13.51 -28.76
CA ALA A 113 1.90 13.47 -27.33
C ALA A 113 1.91 14.92 -26.87
N SER A 114 1.30 15.21 -25.73
CA SER A 114 1.39 16.53 -25.13
C SER A 114 2.88 16.87 -25.00
N ALA A 115 3.41 17.61 -25.97
CA ALA A 115 4.58 18.40 -25.80
C ALA A 115 4.13 19.48 -24.83
N ALA A 116 4.25 19.18 -23.54
CA ALA A 116 4.63 20.23 -22.62
C ALA A 116 5.92 20.79 -23.23
N ALA A 117 5.80 21.90 -23.96
CA ALA A 117 6.92 22.81 -24.06
C ALA A 117 7.44 22.99 -22.63
N PRO A 118 8.75 23.04 -22.38
CA PRO A 118 9.23 23.65 -21.17
C PRO A 118 8.78 25.11 -21.26
N THR A 119 7.56 25.40 -20.78
CA THR A 119 7.28 26.67 -20.16
C THR A 119 8.49 26.93 -19.28
N PRO A 120 9.16 28.09 -19.35
CA PRO A 120 10.18 28.40 -18.36
C PRO A 120 9.53 28.10 -17.02
N MET A 121 10.05 27.07 -16.34
CA MET A 121 9.54 26.69 -15.05
C MET A 121 9.69 27.95 -14.22
N THR A 122 8.57 28.65 -13.98
CA THR A 122 8.41 29.35 -12.71
C THR A 122 8.88 28.33 -11.69
N SER A 123 10.03 28.60 -11.06
CA SER A 123 10.69 27.77 -10.07
C SER A 123 9.65 26.87 -9.42
N ALA A 124 9.69 25.56 -9.71
CA ALA A 124 8.71 24.62 -9.16
C ALA A 124 8.59 24.94 -7.67
N ALA A 125 7.38 25.29 -7.21
CA ALA A 125 7.21 25.83 -5.87
C ALA A 125 7.94 24.92 -4.89
N GLN A 126 8.73 25.50 -3.98
CA GLN A 126 9.52 24.73 -3.05
C GLN A 126 8.57 23.82 -2.23
N LEU A 127 8.89 22.53 -2.13
CA LEU A 127 8.16 21.62 -1.26
C LEU A 127 8.74 21.77 0.16
N ASN A 128 7.91 22.31 1.04
CA ASN A 128 8.24 22.53 2.44
C ASN A 128 7.62 21.42 3.29
N ALA A 129 8.25 21.15 4.43
CA ALA A 129 7.76 20.18 5.39
C ALA A 129 7.80 20.73 6.81
N GLY A 130 6.88 20.30 7.65
CA GLY A 130 6.89 20.54 9.08
C GLY A 130 6.64 19.25 9.84
N ILE A 131 7.28 19.12 10.99
CA ILE A 131 7.37 17.88 11.77
C ILE A 131 6.91 18.17 13.19
N ALA A 132 6.15 17.26 13.78
CA ALA A 132 5.80 17.29 15.20
C ALA A 132 5.57 15.87 15.74
N SER A 133 5.68 15.73 17.06
CA SER A 133 5.42 14.48 17.79
C SER A 133 4.68 14.82 19.08
N ILE A 134 3.72 13.98 19.46
CA ILE A 134 2.97 14.11 20.72
C ILE A 134 2.81 12.73 21.38
N ASP A 135 2.95 12.67 22.71
CA ASP A 135 2.64 11.46 23.47
C ASP A 135 1.14 11.17 23.38
N ILE A 136 0.77 9.93 23.09
CA ILE A 136 -0.60 9.40 23.07
C ILE A 136 -0.79 8.24 24.07
N THR A 137 0.12 8.08 25.04
CA THR A 137 0.09 7.00 26.01
C THR A 137 -1.14 7.10 26.92
N PRO A 138 -2.00 6.06 27.00
CA PRO A 138 -3.13 6.07 27.92
C PRO A 138 -2.69 5.91 29.38
N PRO A 139 -3.56 6.25 30.36
CA PRO A 139 -3.31 5.95 31.77
C PRO A 139 -3.07 4.45 32.04
N ILE A 140 -2.28 4.16 33.08
CA ILE A 140 -2.12 2.80 33.62
C ILE A 140 -3.48 2.28 34.08
N GLY A 141 -3.76 1.00 33.84
CA GLY A 141 -5.06 0.36 34.11
C GLY A 141 -6.04 0.44 32.94
N TYR A 142 -5.78 1.23 31.90
CA TYR A 142 -6.57 1.20 30.67
C TYR A 142 -6.36 -0.13 29.92
N ARG A 143 -7.40 -0.63 29.24
CA ARG A 143 -7.36 -1.92 28.53
C ARG A 143 -6.39 -1.88 27.35
N MET A 144 -5.74 -3.02 27.09
CA MET A 144 -4.80 -3.17 25.98
C MET A 144 -5.37 -4.00 24.83
N SER A 145 -4.99 -3.65 23.61
CA SER A 145 -5.40 -4.35 22.38
C SER A 145 -4.43 -5.49 22.00
N GLY A 146 -4.76 -6.23 20.94
CA GLY A 146 -3.90 -7.26 20.32
C GLY A 146 -4.33 -8.71 20.57
N TYR A 147 -4.93 -9.00 21.74
CA TYR A 147 -5.18 -10.36 22.18
C TYR A 147 -6.68 -10.58 22.46
N PHE A 148 -7.17 -11.81 22.23
CA PHE A 148 -8.57 -12.21 22.48
C PHE A 148 -8.85 -12.49 23.96
N ARG A 149 -8.42 -11.60 24.86
CA ARG A 149 -8.69 -11.62 26.29
C ARG A 149 -8.50 -10.23 26.88
N GLU A 150 -9.12 -9.96 28.03
CA GLU A 150 -8.87 -8.73 28.75
C GLU A 150 -7.42 -8.66 29.24
N ARG A 151 -6.75 -7.55 28.93
CA ARG A 151 -5.45 -7.19 29.48
C ARG A 151 -5.51 -5.76 29.96
N LEU A 152 -5.06 -5.50 31.17
CA LEU A 152 -4.94 -4.17 31.74
C LEU A 152 -3.49 -3.74 31.73
N SER A 153 -3.22 -2.49 31.35
CA SER A 153 -1.86 -1.95 31.43
C SER A 153 -1.40 -1.88 32.88
N THR A 154 -0.21 -2.39 33.16
CA THR A 154 0.47 -2.34 34.46
C THR A 154 1.66 -1.38 34.49
N GLY A 155 1.95 -0.70 33.38
CA GLY A 155 3.06 0.25 33.29
C GLY A 155 3.39 0.66 31.87
N ILE A 156 4.48 1.41 31.72
CA ILE A 156 5.00 1.90 30.44
C ILE A 156 6.44 1.39 30.32
N ALA A 157 6.73 0.60 29.29
CA ALA A 157 8.10 0.20 28.96
C ALA A 157 8.78 1.28 28.09
N ASN A 158 8.03 1.84 27.13
CA ASN A 158 8.37 3.05 26.40
C ASN A 158 7.07 3.75 25.94
N PRO A 159 7.08 5.09 25.77
CA PRO A 159 5.89 5.86 25.46
C PRO A 159 5.36 5.55 24.06
N LEU A 160 4.05 5.72 23.89
CA LEU A 160 3.37 5.66 22.60
C LEU A 160 3.24 7.09 22.06
N ASN A 161 3.61 7.33 20.81
CA ASN A 161 3.52 8.65 20.19
C ASN A 161 2.64 8.67 18.94
N ALA A 162 2.03 9.82 18.65
CA ALA A 162 1.60 10.18 17.32
C ALA A 162 2.61 11.18 16.73
N LYS A 163 3.04 10.94 15.50
CA LYS A 163 4.07 11.73 14.82
C LYS A 163 3.56 12.15 13.46
N ALA A 164 3.68 13.44 13.14
CA ALA A 164 3.15 14.01 11.92
C ALA A 164 4.24 14.65 11.05
N ILE A 165 4.12 14.47 9.74
CA ILE A 165 4.79 15.27 8.72
C ILE A 165 3.72 15.98 7.91
N VAL A 166 3.76 17.31 7.89
CA VAL A 166 2.95 18.14 7.00
C VAL A 166 3.79 18.56 5.81
N LEU A 167 3.23 18.46 4.61
CA LEU A 167 3.86 18.80 3.34
C LEU A 167 3.09 19.96 2.70
N ARG A 168 3.79 20.96 2.17
CA ARG A 168 3.19 22.08 1.44
C ARG A 168 3.97 22.41 0.17
N GLN A 169 3.26 22.51 -0.96
CA GLN A 169 3.82 22.96 -2.22
C GLN A 169 2.79 23.77 -3.00
N GLY A 170 3.03 25.08 -3.14
CA GLY A 170 2.08 25.98 -3.77
C GLY A 170 0.72 25.94 -3.05
N LYS A 171 -0.33 25.51 -3.77
CA LYS A 171 -1.68 25.35 -3.21
C LYS A 171 -1.93 23.97 -2.59
N GLU A 172 -1.08 22.99 -2.89
CA GLU A 172 -1.23 21.64 -2.38
C GLU A 172 -0.68 21.54 -0.97
N SER A 173 -1.42 20.85 -0.10
CA SER A 173 -1.00 20.54 1.25
C SER A 173 -1.48 19.15 1.66
N ALA A 174 -0.67 18.47 2.46
CA ALA A 174 -0.92 17.10 2.89
C ALA A 174 -0.35 16.86 4.28
N ALA A 175 -0.88 15.86 4.99
CA ALA A 175 -0.34 15.40 6.27
C ALA A 175 -0.24 13.87 6.28
N LEU A 176 0.87 13.36 6.80
CA LEU A 176 1.12 11.95 7.08
C LEU A 176 1.28 11.81 8.60
N VAL A 177 0.52 10.92 9.23
CA VAL A 177 0.57 10.70 10.67
C VAL A 177 0.77 9.23 10.97
N SER A 178 1.73 8.91 11.84
CA SER A 178 1.98 7.55 12.36
C SER A 178 1.67 7.51 13.85
N CYS A 179 0.87 6.54 14.29
CA CYS A 179 0.43 6.43 15.68
C CYS A 179 0.84 5.08 16.28
N ASP A 180 1.50 5.10 17.43
CA ASP A 180 1.89 3.90 18.18
C ASP A 180 0.69 3.22 18.87
N ILE A 181 -0.25 2.72 18.06
CA ILE A 181 -1.46 1.98 18.48
C ILE A 181 -1.71 0.81 17.51
N ILE A 182 -2.65 -0.07 17.84
CA ILE A 182 -2.96 -1.25 17.01
C ILE A 182 -3.65 -0.90 15.68
N GLY A 183 -4.46 0.15 15.68
CA GLY A 183 -5.38 0.48 14.60
C GLY A 183 -6.22 1.71 14.93
N LEU A 184 -6.87 2.27 13.92
CA LEU A 184 -7.74 3.44 14.04
C LEU A 184 -9.21 3.03 13.89
N SER A 185 -10.08 3.62 14.71
CA SER A 185 -11.52 3.57 14.42
C SER A 185 -11.87 4.61 13.34
N PRO A 186 -12.84 4.32 12.44
CA PRO A 186 -13.30 5.29 11.44
C PRO A 186 -13.79 6.61 12.04
N ASP A 187 -14.37 6.55 13.24
CA ASP A 187 -14.86 7.72 13.95
C ASP A 187 -13.70 8.62 14.42
N VAL A 188 -12.68 8.06 15.07
CA VAL A 188 -11.52 8.82 15.53
C VAL A 188 -10.79 9.44 14.35
N SER A 189 -10.52 8.68 13.30
CA SER A 189 -9.81 9.18 12.13
C SER A 189 -10.60 10.26 11.38
N SER A 190 -11.90 10.07 11.17
CA SER A 190 -12.78 11.04 10.50
C SER A 190 -12.89 12.35 11.30
N ARG A 191 -13.14 12.27 12.61
CA ARG A 191 -13.22 13.46 13.48
C ARG A 191 -11.89 14.20 13.53
N ALA A 192 -10.76 13.49 13.64
CA ALA A 192 -9.43 14.10 13.66
C ALA A 192 -9.13 14.81 12.33
N ARG A 193 -9.34 14.15 11.18
CA ARG A 193 -9.10 14.73 9.85
C ARG A 193 -9.96 15.96 9.60
N LYS A 194 -11.25 15.92 9.95
CA LYS A 194 -12.16 17.08 9.81
C LYS A 194 -11.67 18.27 10.64
N LYS A 195 -11.44 18.07 11.94
CA LYS A 195 -11.00 19.15 12.84
C LYS A 195 -9.61 19.69 12.48
N ALA A 196 -8.69 18.83 12.05
CA ALA A 196 -7.36 19.25 11.60
C ALA A 196 -7.47 20.07 10.30
N ALA A 197 -8.35 19.69 9.38
CA ALA A 197 -8.61 20.46 8.17
C ALA A 197 -9.13 21.87 8.48
N GLU A 198 -10.07 22.00 9.42
CA GLU A 198 -10.59 23.29 9.88
C GLU A 198 -9.49 24.20 10.44
N LYS A 199 -8.50 23.65 11.15
CA LYS A 199 -7.39 24.42 11.75
C LYS A 199 -6.24 24.74 10.80
N THR A 200 -5.97 23.87 9.83
CA THR A 200 -4.75 23.94 9.00
C THR A 200 -5.02 24.32 7.55
N GLY A 201 -6.26 24.15 7.08
CA GLY A 201 -6.62 24.26 5.67
C GLY A 201 -6.21 23.06 4.82
N ILE A 202 -5.61 22.01 5.41
CA ILE A 202 -5.27 20.78 4.69
C ILE A 202 -6.57 20.01 4.43
N PRO A 203 -6.94 19.67 3.18
CA PRO A 203 -8.17 18.92 2.91
C PRO A 203 -8.19 17.59 3.69
N PRO A 204 -9.35 17.14 4.23
CA PRO A 204 -9.42 15.86 4.93
C PRO A 204 -8.89 14.70 4.07
N ALA A 205 -9.22 14.68 2.78
CA ALA A 205 -8.74 13.72 1.79
C ALA A 205 -7.21 13.70 1.60
N ASN A 206 -6.50 14.75 2.05
CA ASN A 206 -5.06 14.90 2.00
C ASN A 206 -4.37 14.60 3.34
N ILE A 207 -5.11 14.09 4.33
CA ILE A 207 -4.58 13.69 5.63
C ILE A 207 -4.63 12.15 5.72
N LEU A 208 -3.45 11.52 5.81
CA LEU A 208 -3.28 10.11 6.10
C LEU A 208 -2.95 9.95 7.59
N ILE A 209 -3.65 9.04 8.27
CA ILE A 209 -3.37 8.68 9.66
C ILE A 209 -3.25 7.16 9.67
N ALA A 210 -2.08 6.65 10.03
CA ALA A 210 -1.76 5.24 10.10
C ALA A 210 -1.47 4.83 11.54
N ALA A 211 -1.78 3.58 11.86
CA ALA A 211 -1.33 2.93 13.08
C ALA A 211 -0.08 2.10 12.80
N THR A 212 0.87 2.06 13.74
CA THR A 212 2.06 1.20 13.61
C THR A 212 1.72 -0.26 13.83
N HIS A 213 0.57 -0.58 14.41
CA HIS A 213 0.12 -1.93 14.75
C HIS A 213 0.71 -2.52 16.04
N THR A 214 1.16 -1.71 17.00
CA THR A 214 1.62 -2.26 18.28
C THR A 214 0.52 -3.01 19.03
N HIS A 215 0.80 -4.25 19.43
CA HIS A 215 -0.06 -5.12 20.25
C HIS A 215 0.02 -4.83 21.76
N THR A 216 0.76 -3.79 22.13
CA THR A 216 0.81 -3.29 23.51
C THR A 216 0.35 -1.84 23.60
N GLY A 217 -0.62 -1.44 22.77
CA GLY A 217 -1.35 -0.17 22.84
C GLY A 217 -2.75 -0.27 23.47
N PRO A 218 -3.53 0.82 23.51
CA PRO A 218 -4.90 0.85 24.05
C PRO A 218 -5.89 0.01 23.25
N LEU A 219 -6.86 -0.58 23.95
CA LEU A 219 -8.10 -1.12 23.39
C LEU A 219 -9.23 -0.12 23.63
N TYR A 220 -9.53 0.71 22.64
CA TYR A 220 -10.54 1.77 22.75
C TYR A 220 -11.71 1.62 21.76
N PHE A 221 -11.68 0.61 20.88
CA PHE A 221 -12.71 0.38 19.86
C PHE A 221 -12.91 -1.10 19.55
N GLY A 222 -13.97 -1.40 18.79
CA GLY A 222 -14.27 -2.74 18.28
C GLY A 222 -15.11 -3.62 19.22
N ALA A 223 -15.47 -4.81 18.73
CA ALA A 223 -16.43 -5.69 19.40
C ALA A 223 -15.93 -6.20 20.77
N LEU A 224 -14.63 -6.46 20.92
CA LEU A 224 -14.04 -6.91 22.19
C LEU A 224 -14.09 -5.80 23.24
N ARG A 225 -13.71 -4.57 22.88
CA ARG A 225 -13.87 -3.39 23.75
C ARG A 225 -15.33 -3.26 24.18
N LYS A 226 -16.26 -3.30 23.23
CA LYS A 226 -17.70 -3.17 23.52
C LYS A 226 -18.16 -4.24 24.50
N HIS A 227 -17.82 -5.50 24.27
CA HIS A 227 -18.19 -6.60 25.14
C HIS A 227 -17.67 -6.42 26.57
N LEU A 228 -16.38 -6.11 26.72
CA LEU A 228 -15.76 -5.90 28.04
C LEU A 228 -16.35 -4.68 28.77
N HIS A 229 -16.62 -3.61 28.03
CA HIS A 229 -17.27 -2.42 28.55
C HIS A 229 -18.69 -2.72 29.06
N ASP A 230 -19.51 -3.40 28.26
CA ASP A 230 -20.88 -3.78 28.63
C ASP A 230 -20.88 -4.66 29.90
N LEU A 231 -19.94 -5.61 30.00
CA LEU A 231 -19.77 -6.46 31.19
C LEU A 231 -19.39 -5.65 32.44
N ALA A 232 -18.46 -4.71 32.29
CA ALA A 232 -18.02 -3.86 33.39
C ALA A 232 -19.15 -2.95 33.88
N VAL A 233 -19.88 -2.30 32.96
CA VAL A 233 -21.04 -1.46 33.30
C VAL A 233 -22.14 -2.27 33.97
N ALA A 234 -22.45 -3.47 33.46
CA ALA A 234 -23.46 -4.34 34.08
C ALA A 234 -23.09 -4.76 35.51
N LYS A 235 -21.79 -4.94 35.78
CA LYS A 235 -21.29 -5.38 37.10
C LYS A 235 -21.09 -4.23 38.10
N TYR A 236 -20.63 -3.07 37.63
CA TYR A 236 -20.15 -1.98 38.49
C TYR A 236 -20.92 -0.66 38.30
N GLY A 237 -21.93 -0.61 37.42
CA GLY A 237 -22.67 0.61 37.05
C GLY A 237 -21.88 1.58 36.17
N SER A 238 -20.58 1.36 35.99
CA SER A 238 -19.65 2.12 35.15
C SER A 238 -18.49 1.21 34.75
N ASP A 239 -17.64 1.64 33.82
CA ASP A 239 -16.47 0.88 33.41
C ASP A 239 -15.20 1.42 34.09
N PRO A 240 -14.66 0.75 35.13
CA PRO A 240 -13.51 1.25 35.89
C PRO A 240 -12.20 1.24 35.09
N CYS A 241 -12.16 0.56 33.94
CA CYS A 241 -10.99 0.51 33.06
C CYS A 241 -10.96 1.67 32.04
N GLU A 242 -12.06 2.42 31.91
CA GLU A 242 -12.20 3.52 30.95
C GLU A 242 -12.46 4.84 31.69
N LYS A 243 -11.55 5.17 32.61
CA LYS A 243 -11.62 6.40 33.44
C LYS A 243 -11.48 7.69 32.63
N VAL A 244 -11.01 7.59 31.39
CA VAL A 244 -10.83 8.70 30.44
C VAL A 244 -11.51 8.36 29.12
N ASP A 245 -12.03 9.37 28.44
CA ASP A 245 -12.48 9.25 27.04
C ASP A 245 -11.27 9.28 26.11
N TYR A 246 -10.51 8.18 26.12
CA TYR A 246 -9.33 8.03 25.29
C TYR A 246 -9.60 8.27 23.79
N PRO A 247 -10.72 7.81 23.19
CA PRO A 247 -11.06 8.19 21.82
C PRO A 247 -11.12 9.71 21.58
N ALA A 248 -11.75 10.47 22.47
CA ALA A 248 -11.80 11.93 22.35
C ALA A 248 -10.43 12.59 22.58
N GLU A 249 -9.66 12.11 23.55
CA GLU A 249 -8.29 12.58 23.78
C GLU A 249 -7.40 12.32 22.56
N LEU A 250 -7.48 11.12 21.97
CA LEU A 250 -6.74 10.77 20.77
C LEU A 250 -7.10 11.68 19.60
N VAL A 251 -8.39 11.98 19.38
CA VAL A 251 -8.81 12.97 18.36
C VAL A 251 -8.13 14.33 18.61
N ASN A 252 -8.14 14.82 19.85
CA ASN A 252 -7.55 16.12 20.17
C ASN A 252 -6.02 16.10 19.97
N LYS A 253 -5.34 15.03 20.40
CA LYS A 253 -3.89 14.86 20.22
C LYS A 253 -3.50 14.78 18.74
N LEU A 254 -4.28 14.06 17.92
CA LEU A 254 -4.07 14.00 16.46
C LEU A 254 -4.27 15.36 15.79
N VAL A 255 -5.28 16.13 16.19
CA VAL A 255 -5.49 17.49 15.69
C VAL A 255 -4.32 18.40 16.08
N ASN A 256 -3.85 18.30 17.33
CA ASN A 256 -2.76 19.12 17.82
C ASN A 256 -1.45 18.82 17.10
N VAL A 257 -1.04 17.55 16.98
CA VAL A 257 0.23 17.21 16.30
C VAL A 257 0.23 17.59 14.82
N ILE A 258 -0.91 17.48 14.13
CA ILE A 258 -1.03 17.97 12.74
C ILE A 258 -0.94 19.51 12.69
N THR A 259 -1.55 20.21 13.65
CA THR A 259 -1.52 21.68 13.72
C THR A 259 -0.11 22.18 14.03
N GLU A 260 0.60 21.54 14.97
CA GLU A 260 1.98 21.86 15.33
C GLU A 260 2.94 21.58 14.16
N ALA A 261 2.82 20.43 13.51
CA ALA A 261 3.58 20.12 12.30
C ALA A 261 3.28 21.14 11.18
N ASN A 262 2.03 21.59 11.05
CA ASN A 262 1.68 22.61 10.06
C ASN A 262 2.28 23.99 10.40
N ALA A 263 2.43 24.32 11.68
CA ALA A 263 3.04 25.56 12.14
C ALA A 263 4.57 25.55 12.02
N SER A 264 5.20 24.36 12.03
CA SER A 264 6.66 24.19 11.91
C SER A 264 7.16 24.03 10.47
N VAL A 265 6.31 24.32 9.46
CA VAL A 265 6.66 24.16 8.05
C VAL A 265 7.84 25.05 7.67
N LYS A 266 8.93 24.42 7.22
CA LYS A 266 10.15 25.05 6.72
C LYS A 266 10.68 24.34 5.47
N PRO A 267 11.64 24.93 4.75
CA PRO A 267 12.28 24.27 3.61
C PRO A 267 13.00 22.96 3.96
N PHE A 268 12.74 21.92 3.18
CA PHE A 268 13.41 20.62 3.28
C PHE A 268 13.89 20.13 1.91
N ARG A 269 15.06 19.50 1.87
CA ARG A 269 15.47 18.61 0.78
C ARG A 269 15.02 17.20 1.15
N MET A 270 14.23 16.57 0.29
CA MET A 270 13.88 15.16 0.48
C MET A 270 14.79 14.26 -0.34
N GLU A 271 15.12 13.10 0.22
CA GLU A 271 15.83 12.04 -0.47
C GLU A 271 15.04 10.75 -0.28
N ALA A 272 14.93 9.94 -1.32
CA ALA A 272 14.12 8.74 -1.29
C ALA A 272 14.81 7.54 -1.94
N GLY A 273 14.38 6.35 -1.56
CA GLY A 273 14.86 5.11 -2.13
C GLY A 273 14.41 3.88 -1.39
N MET A 274 14.90 2.73 -1.86
CA MET A 274 14.63 1.41 -1.32
C MET A 274 15.92 0.73 -0.90
N ALA A 275 15.88 0.04 0.23
CA ALA A 275 16.86 -0.97 0.65
C ALA A 275 16.18 -2.32 0.82
N GLU A 276 16.93 -3.35 1.18
CA GLU A 276 16.38 -4.66 1.53
C GLU A 276 16.91 -5.11 2.90
N GLN A 277 16.03 -5.67 3.72
CA GLN A 277 16.35 -6.28 5.01
C GLN A 277 15.75 -7.68 5.07
N GLN A 278 16.61 -8.69 4.90
CA GLN A 278 16.24 -10.09 5.03
C GLN A 278 16.31 -10.57 6.49
N GLY A 279 15.64 -11.69 6.79
CA GLY A 279 15.79 -12.39 8.06
C GLY A 279 15.07 -11.78 9.27
N LEU A 280 14.26 -10.73 9.08
CA LEU A 280 13.37 -10.19 10.11
C LEU A 280 11.90 -10.55 9.88
N SER A 281 11.49 -10.66 8.62
CA SER A 281 10.10 -10.90 8.21
C SER A 281 9.92 -12.31 7.65
N PHE A 282 8.87 -13.00 8.12
CA PHE A 282 8.54 -14.37 7.73
C PHE A 282 7.05 -14.48 7.44
N ASN A 283 6.68 -15.20 6.37
CA ASN A 283 5.28 -15.52 6.13
C ASN A 283 4.80 -16.49 7.22
N ARG A 284 3.65 -16.20 7.82
CA ARG A 284 3.14 -16.94 8.98
C ARG A 284 2.11 -18.02 8.62
N ARG A 285 1.86 -18.21 7.32
CA ARG A 285 0.97 -19.24 6.76
C ARG A 285 1.78 -20.32 6.06
N PHE A 286 1.42 -21.58 6.27
CA PHE A 286 2.16 -22.73 5.75
C PHE A 286 1.24 -23.80 5.18
N HIS A 287 1.62 -24.37 4.04
CA HIS A 287 1.00 -25.61 3.54
C HIS A 287 1.55 -26.80 4.32
N MET A 288 0.66 -27.68 4.74
CA MET A 288 0.97 -28.86 5.55
C MET A 288 0.87 -30.14 4.70
N LYS A 289 1.50 -31.23 5.16
CA LYS A 289 1.46 -32.55 4.47
C LYS A 289 0.06 -33.13 4.31
N ASP A 290 -0.87 -32.77 5.20
CA ASP A 290 -2.28 -33.19 5.16
C ASP A 290 -3.12 -32.38 4.15
N GLY A 291 -2.51 -31.43 3.44
CA GLY A 291 -3.18 -30.57 2.46
C GLY A 291 -3.78 -29.28 3.04
N SER A 292 -3.78 -29.10 4.37
CA SER A 292 -4.29 -27.89 5.01
C SER A 292 -3.33 -26.70 4.92
N VAL A 293 -3.84 -25.49 5.16
CA VAL A 293 -3.03 -24.29 5.42
C VAL A 293 -3.19 -23.83 6.86
N ARG A 294 -2.06 -23.71 7.57
CA ARG A 294 -2.04 -23.37 9.00
C ARG A 294 -1.27 -22.09 9.29
N PHE A 295 -1.84 -21.27 10.17
CA PHE A 295 -1.20 -20.14 10.83
C PHE A 295 -0.25 -20.64 11.92
N ASN A 296 1.01 -20.22 11.87
CA ASN A 296 2.07 -20.53 12.84
C ASN A 296 2.01 -21.98 13.38
N PRO A 297 2.23 -23.01 12.55
CA PRO A 297 2.02 -24.42 12.90
C PRO A 297 3.02 -24.99 13.92
N GLY A 298 3.83 -24.14 14.56
CA GLY A 298 4.89 -24.53 15.49
C GLY A 298 6.27 -24.50 14.86
N VAL A 299 7.29 -24.38 15.72
CA VAL A 299 8.69 -24.32 15.32
C VAL A 299 9.23 -25.73 15.09
N LEU A 300 10.03 -25.94 14.04
CA LEU A 300 10.55 -27.24 13.61
C LEU A 300 9.47 -28.29 13.37
N ASN A 301 8.26 -27.88 12.99
CA ASN A 301 7.18 -28.82 12.71
C ASN A 301 7.51 -29.63 11.43
N PRO A 302 7.64 -30.97 11.52
CA PRO A 302 8.04 -31.82 10.40
C PRO A 302 6.97 -31.96 9.32
N ASP A 303 5.76 -31.48 9.57
CA ASP A 303 4.63 -31.54 8.63
C ASP A 303 4.51 -30.28 7.77
N ILE A 304 5.33 -29.26 8.02
CA ILE A 304 5.43 -28.09 7.14
C ILE A 304 6.02 -28.54 5.79
N VAL A 305 5.31 -28.24 4.71
CA VAL A 305 5.80 -28.46 3.34
C VAL A 305 6.52 -27.21 2.84
N ARG A 306 5.88 -26.04 2.94
CA ARG A 306 6.42 -24.73 2.53
C ARG A 306 5.55 -23.58 3.05
N THR A 307 6.04 -22.35 2.95
CA THR A 307 5.22 -21.14 3.16
C THR A 307 4.09 -21.04 2.13
N ALA A 308 2.97 -20.43 2.52
CA ALA A 308 1.80 -20.26 1.65
C ALA A 308 1.84 -18.96 0.82
N GLY A 309 2.66 -17.99 1.22
CA GLY A 309 2.89 -16.73 0.52
C GLY A 309 4.36 -16.27 0.59
N PRO A 310 4.69 -15.18 -0.12
CA PRO A 310 6.02 -14.59 -0.11
C PRO A 310 6.25 -13.76 1.16
N ILE A 311 7.38 -13.04 1.18
CA ILE A 311 7.65 -11.93 2.09
C ILE A 311 7.93 -10.68 1.25
N ASP A 312 7.90 -9.51 1.90
CA ASP A 312 8.39 -8.25 1.35
C ASP A 312 9.56 -7.75 2.23
N PRO A 313 10.81 -7.94 1.79
CA PRO A 313 11.99 -7.53 2.54
C PRO A 313 12.37 -6.05 2.30
N GLU A 314 11.65 -5.35 1.43
CA GLU A 314 12.01 -4.00 1.05
C GLU A 314 11.81 -3.00 2.20
N VAL A 315 12.79 -2.11 2.38
CA VAL A 315 12.77 -1.01 3.34
C VAL A 315 12.66 0.29 2.56
N GLY A 316 11.47 0.87 2.53
CA GLY A 316 11.18 2.13 1.86
C GLY A 316 11.55 3.32 2.73
N MET A 317 12.19 4.33 2.13
CA MET A 317 12.72 5.47 2.87
C MET A 317 12.43 6.78 2.16
N VAL A 318 11.98 7.77 2.93
CA VAL A 318 11.97 9.19 2.55
C VAL A 318 12.59 9.98 3.71
N SER A 319 13.79 10.54 3.50
CA SER A 319 14.45 11.43 4.47
C SER A 319 14.04 12.88 4.24
N PHE A 320 14.01 13.64 5.32
CA PHE A 320 13.73 15.08 5.33
C PHE A 320 14.97 15.78 5.88
N ARG A 321 15.79 16.30 4.97
CA ARG A 321 17.01 17.05 5.29
C ARG A 321 16.73 18.55 5.35
N ALA A 322 16.95 19.17 6.49
CA ALA A 322 16.73 20.60 6.65
C ALA A 322 17.74 21.38 5.81
N VAL A 323 17.27 22.42 5.11
CA VAL A 323 18.11 23.19 4.17
C VAL A 323 19.13 24.06 4.90
N ASP A 324 18.80 24.52 6.11
CA ASP A 324 19.60 25.40 6.94
C ASP A 324 20.76 24.67 7.65
N THR A 325 20.49 23.52 8.27
CA THR A 325 21.50 22.75 9.02
C THR A 325 22.18 21.68 8.18
N GLY A 326 21.55 21.23 7.09
CA GLY A 326 21.96 20.06 6.32
C GLY A 326 21.74 18.72 7.06
N GLY A 327 21.20 18.75 8.28
CA GLY A 327 20.87 17.56 9.07
C GLY A 327 19.60 16.87 8.57
N ILE A 328 19.48 15.57 8.82
CA ILE A 328 18.22 14.85 8.59
C ILE A 328 17.39 15.02 9.86
N ASP A 329 16.31 15.81 9.81
CA ASP A 329 15.45 16.06 10.98
C ASP A 329 14.37 14.98 11.13
N ALA A 330 13.97 14.34 10.04
CA ALA A 330 13.01 13.25 10.07
C ALA A 330 13.19 12.25 8.94
N ALA A 331 12.60 11.07 9.11
CA ALA A 331 12.41 10.11 8.03
C ALA A 331 11.05 9.42 8.13
N LEU A 332 10.46 9.11 6.98
CA LEU A 332 9.45 8.07 6.84
C LEU A 332 10.14 6.77 6.45
N VAL A 333 10.01 5.74 7.28
CA VAL A 333 10.50 4.39 6.98
C VAL A 333 9.31 3.44 6.87
N ASN A 334 9.26 2.67 5.79
CA ASN A 334 8.23 1.67 5.53
C ASN A 334 8.85 0.28 5.50
N PHE A 335 8.36 -0.63 6.34
CA PHE A 335 8.85 -2.01 6.40
C PHE A 335 7.72 -2.98 6.73
N THR A 336 7.70 -4.12 6.04
CA THR A 336 6.63 -5.12 6.12
C THR A 336 6.90 -6.13 7.24
N LEU A 337 6.41 -5.85 8.43
CA LEU A 337 6.50 -6.73 9.61
C LEU A 337 5.42 -6.38 10.65
N HIS A 338 4.81 -7.39 11.26
CA HIS A 338 3.84 -7.24 12.34
C HIS A 338 4.50 -6.76 13.65
N LEU A 339 3.90 -5.79 14.34
CA LEU A 339 4.39 -5.23 15.61
C LEU A 339 3.76 -5.95 16.83
N ASP A 340 3.94 -7.28 16.84
CA ASP A 340 3.62 -8.15 17.99
C ASP A 340 4.91 -8.80 18.50
N THR A 341 5.98 -8.03 18.65
CA THR A 341 7.26 -8.55 19.14
C THR A 341 7.41 -8.33 20.65
N VAL A 342 6.63 -7.40 21.21
CA VAL A 342 6.51 -7.15 22.65
C VAL A 342 5.20 -7.72 23.18
N GLY A 343 5.29 -8.67 24.11
CA GLY A 343 4.15 -9.17 24.88
C GLY A 343 3.99 -8.49 26.24
N GLY A 344 3.16 -9.09 27.11
CA GLY A 344 2.97 -8.61 28.49
C GLY A 344 1.95 -7.48 28.62
N THR A 345 2.08 -6.69 29.69
CA THR A 345 1.09 -5.69 30.10
C THR A 345 1.67 -4.28 30.29
N LYS A 346 2.87 -4.01 29.78
CA LYS A 346 3.42 -2.65 29.75
C LYS A 346 3.25 -2.06 28.36
N TYR A 347 2.89 -0.78 28.27
CA TYR A 347 2.83 -0.08 26.98
C TYR A 347 4.20 -0.05 26.30
N ALA A 348 4.23 -0.33 25.00
CA ALA A 348 5.42 -0.19 24.18
C ALA A 348 5.05 0.10 22.71
N ALA A 349 5.84 0.94 22.05
CA ALA A 349 5.78 1.22 20.63
C ALA A 349 6.51 0.16 19.77
N ASP A 350 6.83 -1.00 20.36
CA ASP A 350 7.46 -2.17 19.71
C ASP A 350 8.83 -1.84 19.05
N TYR A 351 9.26 -2.58 18.02
CA TYR A 351 10.58 -2.41 17.40
C TYR A 351 10.83 -1.04 16.73
N PRO A 352 9.82 -0.29 16.24
CA PRO A 352 10.04 1.08 15.76
C PRO A 352 10.62 2.03 16.80
N PHE A 353 10.35 1.81 18.10
CA PHE A 353 10.99 2.57 19.18
C PHE A 353 12.51 2.43 19.11
N TYR A 354 13.02 1.20 19.05
CA TYR A 354 14.47 0.95 19.02
C TYR A 354 15.11 1.38 17.70
N LEU A 355 14.38 1.28 16.59
CA LEU A 355 14.78 1.86 15.31
C LEU A 355 15.01 3.38 15.45
N GLU A 356 14.04 4.11 16.00
CA GLU A 356 14.16 5.56 16.20
C GLU A 356 15.30 5.91 17.16
N GLN A 357 15.43 5.22 18.30
CA GLN A 357 16.52 5.46 19.24
C GLN A 357 17.90 5.29 18.57
N SER A 358 18.06 4.25 17.75
CA SER A 358 19.30 4.04 16.99
C SER A 358 19.54 5.10 15.92
N LEU A 359 18.49 5.67 15.31
CA LEU A 359 18.62 6.77 14.34
C LEU A 359 18.93 8.10 15.03
N ARG A 360 18.35 8.38 16.21
CA ARG A 360 18.68 9.55 17.03
C ARG A 360 20.14 9.58 17.45
N GLN A 361 20.77 8.43 17.67
CA GLN A 361 22.21 8.33 17.91
C GLN A 361 23.05 8.85 16.72
N LYS A 362 22.56 8.73 15.47
CA LYS A 362 23.26 9.24 14.27
C LYS A 362 22.85 10.67 13.91
N TYR A 363 21.56 11.02 14.04
CA TYR A 363 21.00 12.26 13.51
C TYR A 363 20.63 13.31 14.57
N GLY A 364 20.79 12.99 15.86
CA GLY A 364 20.49 13.89 16.98
C GLY A 364 19.16 13.56 17.67
N ASN A 365 19.01 14.03 18.91
CA ASN A 365 17.86 13.70 19.77
C ASN A 365 16.51 14.21 19.24
N GLU A 366 16.53 15.31 18.47
CA GLU A 366 15.33 15.91 17.85
C GLU A 366 14.86 15.13 16.60
N PHE A 367 15.62 14.14 16.13
CA PHE A 367 15.23 13.33 14.98
C PHE A 367 13.90 12.60 15.24
N THR A 368 12.98 12.72 14.28
CA THR A 368 11.66 12.10 14.35
C THR A 368 11.49 11.03 13.28
N LEU A 369 11.17 9.80 13.70
CA LEU A 369 10.82 8.71 12.80
C LEU A 369 9.31 8.56 12.66
N LEU A 370 8.78 8.70 11.44
CA LEU A 370 7.47 8.14 11.10
C LEU A 370 7.67 6.72 10.58
N PHE A 371 7.03 5.75 11.21
CA PHE A 371 7.10 4.35 10.79
C PHE A 371 5.79 3.95 10.10
N GLY A 372 5.86 3.61 8.82
CA GLY A 372 4.74 3.07 8.07
C GLY A 372 4.79 1.55 8.04
N THR A 373 3.85 0.88 8.68
CA THR A 373 3.76 -0.58 8.63
C THR A 373 3.42 -1.02 7.21
N GLY A 374 4.28 -1.86 6.61
CA GLY A 374 4.01 -2.45 5.29
C GLY A 374 2.90 -3.50 5.34
N THR A 375 2.51 -4.05 4.19
CA THR A 375 1.39 -5.00 4.09
C THR A 375 1.72 -6.34 4.77
N CYS A 376 1.44 -6.46 6.07
CA CYS A 376 1.96 -7.51 6.93
C CYS A 376 0.87 -8.42 7.53
N GLY A 377 -0.33 -8.40 6.95
CA GLY A 377 -1.47 -9.21 7.41
C GLY A 377 -1.18 -10.72 7.49
N ASP A 378 -0.21 -11.23 6.73
CA ASP A 378 0.27 -12.61 6.77
C ASP A 378 1.77 -12.75 7.06
N ILE A 379 2.40 -11.69 7.57
CA ILE A 379 3.84 -11.63 7.88
C ILE A 379 4.04 -11.47 9.40
N ASN A 380 5.06 -12.09 9.98
CA ASN A 380 5.48 -11.85 11.36
C ASN A 380 7.00 -12.04 11.55
N HIS A 381 7.46 -11.96 12.80
CA HIS A 381 8.88 -12.04 13.18
C HIS A 381 9.35 -13.48 13.50
N ILE A 382 8.51 -14.49 13.22
CA ILE A 382 8.72 -15.87 13.66
C ILE A 382 9.33 -16.69 12.54
N ASP A 383 10.63 -16.95 12.63
CA ASP A 383 11.28 -18.02 11.86
C ASP A 383 10.88 -19.38 12.47
N VAL A 384 10.01 -20.13 11.79
CA VAL A 384 9.61 -21.48 12.26
C VAL A 384 10.70 -22.53 12.04
N THR A 385 11.76 -22.22 11.30
CA THR A 385 12.89 -23.13 11.06
C THR A 385 13.91 -23.08 12.19
N LYS A 386 13.80 -22.13 13.13
CA LYS A 386 14.75 -21.93 14.23
C LYS A 386 14.03 -21.75 15.57
N LYS A 387 14.57 -22.35 16.63
CA LYS A 387 14.06 -22.19 18.00
C LYS A 387 14.23 -20.78 18.55
N GLN A 388 15.24 -20.05 18.07
CA GLN A 388 15.54 -18.70 18.55
C GLN A 388 14.48 -17.71 18.06
N ARG A 389 13.93 -16.92 18.98
CA ARG A 389 13.08 -15.78 18.66
C ARG A 389 13.93 -14.52 18.54
N LEU A 390 13.62 -13.70 17.54
CA LEU A 390 14.18 -12.36 17.42
C LEU A 390 13.65 -11.50 18.56
N LYS A 391 14.53 -10.75 19.21
CA LYS A 391 14.14 -9.77 20.23
C LYS A 391 13.73 -8.46 19.57
N THR A 392 12.77 -7.75 20.15
CA THR A 392 12.27 -6.44 19.67
C THR A 392 13.39 -5.44 19.41
N ASP A 393 14.34 -5.33 20.34
CA ASP A 393 15.47 -4.40 20.22
C ASP A 393 16.45 -4.80 19.12
N TYR A 394 16.67 -6.11 18.92
CA TYR A 394 17.45 -6.63 17.80
C TYR A 394 16.81 -6.28 16.45
N ILE A 395 15.49 -6.47 16.31
CA ILE A 395 14.75 -6.13 15.08
C ILE A 395 14.92 -4.63 14.78
N GLY A 396 14.64 -3.78 15.77
CA GLY A 396 14.70 -2.32 15.59
C GLY A 396 16.11 -1.82 15.26
N ARG A 397 17.15 -2.30 15.98
CA ARG A 397 18.55 -1.94 15.70
C ARG A 397 19.01 -2.43 14.33
N THR A 398 18.67 -3.66 13.95
CA THR A 398 19.04 -4.21 12.65
C THR A 398 18.45 -3.39 11.51
N LEU A 399 17.17 -3.04 11.62
CA LEU A 399 16.51 -2.16 10.65
C LEU A 399 17.15 -0.76 10.63
N ALA A 400 17.59 -0.25 11.79
CA ALA A 400 18.27 1.04 11.87
C ALA A 400 19.60 1.04 11.11
N GLU A 401 20.39 -0.03 11.22
CA GLU A 401 21.64 -0.14 10.47
C GLU A 401 21.39 -0.17 8.96
N THR A 402 20.35 -0.89 8.50
CA THR A 402 19.95 -0.87 7.09
C THR A 402 19.54 0.51 6.61
N VAL A 403 18.75 1.24 7.42
CA VAL A 403 18.36 2.63 7.14
C VAL A 403 19.59 3.54 7.09
N LYS A 404 20.49 3.46 8.08
CA LYS A 404 21.72 4.29 8.13
C LYS A 404 22.64 4.04 6.94
N ALA A 405 22.79 2.79 6.52
CA ALA A 405 23.59 2.40 5.36
C ALA A 405 22.98 2.93 4.06
N LYS A 406 21.65 2.85 3.92
CA LYS A 406 20.98 3.35 2.71
C LYS A 406 20.93 4.87 2.62
N ALA A 407 20.85 5.57 3.76
CA ALA A 407 20.68 7.02 3.82
C ALA A 407 21.73 7.80 3.02
N GLU A 408 22.96 7.29 2.91
CA GLU A 408 24.08 7.92 2.19
C GLU A 408 23.96 7.79 0.66
N HIS A 409 23.03 6.95 0.18
CA HIS A 409 22.81 6.65 -1.23
C HIS A 409 21.37 6.93 -1.68
N LEU A 410 20.58 7.64 -0.87
CA LEU A 410 19.23 8.05 -1.26
C LEU A 410 19.30 9.06 -2.42
N LYS A 411 18.34 8.97 -3.33
CA LYS A 411 18.25 9.91 -4.45
C LYS A 411 17.54 11.17 -3.98
N THR A 412 18.18 12.33 -4.15
CA THR A 412 17.52 13.61 -3.91
C THR A 412 16.34 13.78 -4.85
N ILE A 413 15.19 14.21 -4.31
CA ILE A 413 14.04 14.66 -5.09
C ILE A 413 14.34 16.07 -5.60
N THR A 414 14.72 16.21 -6.88
CA THR A 414 15.08 17.50 -7.49
C THR A 414 13.88 18.23 -8.09
N GLN A 415 12.83 17.50 -8.45
CA GLN A 415 11.58 18.03 -9.01
C GLN A 415 10.39 17.56 -8.16
N PRO A 416 10.20 18.13 -6.96
CA PRO A 416 9.05 17.78 -6.13
C PRO A 416 7.74 18.15 -6.84
N ALA A 417 6.73 17.31 -6.70
CA ALA A 417 5.41 17.49 -7.29
C ALA A 417 4.35 16.85 -6.40
N LEU A 418 4.00 17.52 -5.31
CA LEU A 418 3.00 17.10 -4.35
C LEU A 418 1.62 17.00 -5.02
N ALA A 419 1.01 15.83 -4.92
CA ALA A 419 -0.39 15.64 -5.27
C ALA A 419 -0.97 14.52 -4.42
N VAL A 420 -2.23 14.66 -4.00
CA VAL A 420 -2.95 13.59 -3.30
C VAL A 420 -4.15 13.15 -4.11
N ARG A 421 -4.37 11.85 -4.18
CA ARG A 421 -5.56 11.24 -4.77
C ARG A 421 -6.13 10.23 -3.78
N SER A 422 -7.44 10.19 -3.65
CA SER A 422 -8.12 9.21 -2.83
C SER A 422 -9.35 8.64 -3.52
N GLU A 423 -9.71 7.42 -3.15
CA GLU A 423 -10.91 6.73 -3.60
C GLU A 423 -11.45 5.89 -2.46
N ILE A 424 -12.77 5.99 -2.22
CA ILE A 424 -13.46 5.09 -1.29
C ILE A 424 -14.07 3.97 -2.12
N VAL A 425 -13.61 2.75 -1.89
CA VAL A 425 -14.19 1.55 -2.50
C VAL A 425 -15.20 0.91 -1.55
N SER A 426 -16.32 0.45 -2.10
CA SER A 426 -17.33 -0.31 -1.36
C SER A 426 -16.99 -1.80 -1.46
N VAL A 427 -16.54 -2.40 -0.36
CA VAL A 427 -16.10 -3.79 -0.30
C VAL A 427 -17.17 -4.67 0.37
N PRO A 428 -17.58 -5.80 -0.23
CA PRO A 428 -18.56 -6.68 0.41
C PRO A 428 -18.06 -7.25 1.75
N LEU A 429 -18.95 -7.31 2.74
CA LEU A 429 -18.70 -7.96 4.02
C LEU A 429 -19.07 -9.45 3.96
N GLN A 430 -18.52 -10.24 4.87
CA GLN A 430 -19.02 -11.60 5.07
C GLN A 430 -20.42 -11.57 5.68
N HIS A 431 -21.26 -12.54 5.33
CA HIS A 431 -22.63 -12.65 5.84
C HIS A 431 -22.80 -13.90 6.70
N TYR A 432 -23.61 -13.78 7.75
CA TYR A 432 -23.89 -14.84 8.72
C TYR A 432 -25.39 -14.96 8.97
N GLY A 433 -25.89 -16.20 8.96
CA GLY A 433 -27.28 -16.48 9.33
C GLY A 433 -27.55 -16.23 10.82
N PRO A 434 -28.83 -16.08 11.22
CA PRO A 434 -29.23 -15.72 12.58
C PRO A 434 -28.72 -16.71 13.64
N GLU A 435 -28.66 -18.01 13.32
CA GLU A 435 -28.14 -19.04 14.24
C GLU A 435 -26.65 -18.84 14.56
N LYS A 436 -25.82 -18.55 13.54
CA LYS A 436 -24.40 -18.27 13.75
C LYS A 436 -24.18 -16.98 14.55
N VAL A 437 -25.00 -15.96 14.30
CA VAL A 437 -24.96 -14.71 15.07
C VAL A 437 -25.34 -14.96 16.53
N ALA A 438 -26.38 -15.75 16.79
CA ALA A 438 -26.79 -16.13 18.14
C ALA A 438 -25.67 -16.91 18.86
N LEU A 439 -25.07 -17.90 18.19
CA LEU A 439 -23.94 -18.65 18.74
C LEU A 439 -22.74 -17.74 19.04
N ALA A 440 -22.42 -16.78 18.16
CA ALA A 440 -21.36 -15.81 18.41
C ALA A 440 -21.63 -14.91 19.63
N ARG A 441 -22.89 -14.55 19.89
CA ARG A 441 -23.30 -13.80 21.10
C ARG A 441 -23.14 -14.60 22.38
N GLU A 442 -23.27 -15.92 22.33
CA GLU A 442 -22.97 -16.79 23.46
C GLU A 442 -21.47 -17.02 23.62
N ASN A 443 -20.77 -17.29 22.52
CA ASN A 443 -19.34 -17.58 22.53
C ASN A 443 -18.48 -16.36 22.91
N ILE A 444 -18.91 -15.13 22.62
CA ILE A 444 -18.16 -13.94 23.04
C ILE A 444 -17.97 -13.88 24.57
N LYS A 445 -18.93 -14.40 25.35
CA LYS A 445 -18.87 -14.46 26.82
C LYS A 445 -17.76 -15.40 27.33
N LYS A 446 -17.30 -16.32 26.48
CA LYS A 446 -16.24 -17.30 26.74
C LYS A 446 -14.90 -16.89 26.12
N VAL A 447 -14.83 -15.76 25.42
CA VAL A 447 -13.57 -15.25 24.87
C VAL A 447 -12.60 -14.96 26.01
N GLY A 448 -11.36 -15.42 25.86
CA GLY A 448 -10.33 -15.36 26.88
C GLY A 448 -10.33 -16.52 27.88
N THR A 449 -11.29 -17.44 27.81
CA THR A 449 -11.30 -18.68 28.61
C THR A 449 -10.75 -19.88 27.82
N ARG A 450 -10.66 -21.05 28.47
CA ARG A 450 -10.26 -22.31 27.82
C ARG A 450 -11.44 -23.09 27.23
N GLU A 451 -12.66 -22.58 27.36
CA GLU A 451 -13.88 -23.26 26.88
C GLU A 451 -14.04 -23.21 25.36
N LEU A 452 -13.35 -22.28 24.70
CA LEU A 452 -13.31 -22.16 23.25
C LEU A 452 -11.88 -22.35 22.76
N SER A 453 -11.73 -23.06 21.65
CA SER A 453 -10.48 -23.05 20.89
C SER A 453 -10.16 -21.64 20.41
N PHE A 454 -8.89 -21.38 20.11
CA PHE A 454 -8.45 -20.07 19.66
C PHE A 454 -9.25 -19.57 18.44
N LEU A 455 -9.49 -20.43 17.43
CA LEU A 455 -10.23 -20.02 16.23
C LEU A 455 -11.72 -19.79 16.49
N GLU A 456 -12.34 -20.50 17.44
CA GLU A 456 -13.73 -20.24 17.83
C GLU A 456 -13.88 -18.87 18.52
N GLN A 457 -12.90 -18.49 19.35
CA GLN A 457 -12.86 -17.15 19.95
C GLN A 457 -12.75 -16.06 18.88
N VAL A 458 -11.88 -16.28 17.88
CA VAL A 458 -11.68 -15.39 16.74
C VAL A 458 -12.95 -15.26 15.91
N GLU A 459 -13.61 -16.38 15.60
CA GLU A 459 -14.84 -16.41 14.81
C GLU A 459 -15.98 -15.67 15.54
N ALA A 460 -16.17 -15.91 16.84
CA ALA A 460 -17.18 -15.21 17.64
C ALA A 460 -16.97 -13.69 17.63
N TYR A 461 -15.74 -13.24 17.88
CA TYR A 461 -15.38 -11.82 17.79
C TYR A 461 -15.62 -11.24 16.40
N LYS A 462 -15.24 -11.98 15.36
CA LYS A 462 -15.36 -11.54 13.97
C LYS A 462 -16.81 -11.40 13.54
N ILE A 463 -17.67 -12.37 13.84
CA ILE A 463 -19.11 -12.34 13.50
C ILE A 463 -19.77 -11.12 14.15
N LEU A 464 -19.51 -10.88 15.44
CA LEU A 464 -20.08 -9.72 16.13
C LEU A 464 -19.55 -8.39 15.58
N ALA A 465 -18.29 -8.32 15.18
CA ALA A 465 -17.73 -7.12 14.57
C ALA A 465 -18.34 -6.81 13.19
N VAL A 466 -18.68 -7.84 12.40
CA VAL A 466 -19.43 -7.68 11.14
C VAL A 466 -20.85 -7.19 11.45
N GLU A 467 -21.55 -7.85 12.37
CA GLU A 467 -22.92 -7.53 12.75
C GLU A 467 -23.08 -6.10 13.27
N MET A 468 -22.09 -5.60 14.04
CA MET A 468 -22.07 -4.22 14.53
C MET A 468 -22.10 -3.17 13.42
N ARG A 469 -21.68 -3.50 12.19
CA ARG A 469 -21.67 -2.55 11.07
C ARG A 469 -23.04 -2.34 10.44
N ARG A 470 -23.98 -3.29 10.58
CA ARG A 470 -25.34 -3.21 10.02
C ARG A 470 -25.37 -2.80 8.54
N SER A 471 -24.48 -3.38 7.74
CA SER A 471 -24.30 -3.07 6.32
C SER A 471 -23.84 -4.33 5.57
N GLU A 472 -24.15 -4.41 4.28
CA GLU A 472 -23.67 -5.49 3.39
C GLU A 472 -22.26 -5.20 2.87
N THR A 473 -21.85 -3.94 2.89
CA THR A 473 -20.52 -3.51 2.44
C THR A 473 -19.83 -2.62 3.48
N ILE A 474 -18.52 -2.48 3.34
CA ILE A 474 -17.69 -1.57 4.11
C ILE A 474 -16.97 -0.59 3.18
N PRO A 475 -17.02 0.73 3.45
CA PRO A 475 -16.23 1.70 2.72
C PRO A 475 -14.77 1.62 3.17
N LEU A 476 -13.85 1.42 2.22
CA LEU A 476 -12.41 1.41 2.44
C LEU A 476 -11.77 2.53 1.62
N GLU A 477 -11.12 3.49 2.27
CA GLU A 477 -10.45 4.62 1.60
C GLU A 477 -9.02 4.24 1.23
N VAL A 478 -8.69 4.30 -0.06
CA VAL A 478 -7.32 4.19 -0.57
C VAL A 478 -6.80 5.59 -0.87
N GLN A 479 -5.58 5.89 -0.44
CA GLN A 479 -4.92 7.18 -0.72
C GLN A 479 -3.58 6.97 -1.43
N VAL A 480 -3.24 7.88 -2.35
CA VAL A 480 -1.94 7.96 -3.00
C VAL A 480 -1.41 9.38 -2.90
N PHE A 481 -0.24 9.52 -2.29
CA PHE A 481 0.51 10.77 -2.17
C PHE A 481 1.70 10.69 -3.14
N ARG A 482 1.69 11.53 -4.17
CA ARG A 482 2.85 11.75 -5.03
C ARG A 482 3.76 12.78 -4.37
N LEU A 483 5.03 12.47 -4.19
CA LEU A 483 6.05 13.44 -3.75
C LEU A 483 6.87 13.97 -4.93
N SER A 484 7.06 13.14 -5.95
CA SER A 484 7.74 13.48 -7.22
C SER A 484 7.30 12.50 -8.31
N ARG A 485 7.87 12.62 -9.52
CA ARG A 485 7.67 11.60 -10.56
C ARG A 485 8.25 10.23 -10.19
N ASP A 486 9.12 10.17 -9.20
CA ASP A 486 9.82 8.93 -8.84
C ASP A 486 9.31 8.30 -7.53
N VAL A 487 8.54 9.05 -6.74
CA VAL A 487 8.22 8.70 -5.35
C VAL A 487 6.74 8.87 -5.07
N ALA A 488 6.11 7.78 -4.61
CA ALA A 488 4.75 7.79 -4.10
C ALA A 488 4.60 7.00 -2.79
N ILE A 489 3.63 7.41 -1.99
CA ILE A 489 3.18 6.71 -0.78
C ILE A 489 1.73 6.30 -0.99
N VAL A 490 1.43 5.03 -0.76
CA VAL A 490 0.09 4.44 -0.86
C VAL A 490 -0.37 4.10 0.55
N GLY A 491 -1.54 4.59 0.96
CA GLY A 491 -2.19 4.25 2.23
C GLY A 491 -3.36 3.29 2.00
N LEU A 492 -3.41 2.21 2.76
CA LEU A 492 -4.43 1.17 2.71
C LEU A 492 -5.02 0.92 4.11
N PRO A 493 -6.35 0.74 4.26
CA PRO A 493 -6.97 0.35 5.52
C PRO A 493 -6.84 -1.16 5.75
N GLY A 494 -6.78 -1.55 7.03
CA GLY A 494 -6.75 -2.96 7.46
C GLY A 494 -5.37 -3.62 7.46
N GLU A 495 -5.35 -4.89 7.83
CA GLU A 495 -4.16 -5.75 7.87
C GLU A 495 -4.06 -6.50 6.54
N VAL A 496 -3.28 -5.96 5.62
CA VAL A 496 -3.28 -6.32 4.21
C VAL A 496 -2.27 -7.41 3.92
N PHE A 497 -2.66 -8.42 3.15
CA PHE A 497 -1.75 -9.48 2.74
C PHE A 497 -0.61 -8.95 1.86
N VAL A 498 0.58 -9.50 2.05
CA VAL A 498 1.81 -9.05 1.39
C VAL A 498 1.73 -9.07 -0.13
N ASP A 499 1.00 -10.03 -0.69
CA ASP A 499 0.80 -10.17 -2.13
C ASP A 499 0.21 -8.90 -2.76
N PHE A 500 -0.70 -8.21 -2.06
CA PHE A 500 -1.29 -6.97 -2.55
C PHE A 500 -0.29 -5.81 -2.53
N GLY A 501 0.50 -5.67 -1.47
CA GLY A 501 1.56 -4.66 -1.41
C GLY A 501 2.57 -4.85 -2.55
N LEU A 502 3.03 -6.08 -2.77
CA LEU A 502 3.93 -6.43 -3.88
C LEU A 502 3.29 -6.16 -5.25
N ALA A 503 2.01 -6.48 -5.44
CA ALA A 503 1.29 -6.21 -6.67
C ALA A 503 1.20 -4.70 -6.97
N ILE A 504 0.88 -3.89 -5.94
CA ILE A 504 0.83 -2.42 -6.04
C ILE A 504 2.20 -1.86 -6.42
N LYS A 505 3.27 -2.27 -5.72
CA LYS A 505 4.63 -1.83 -6.02
C LYS A 505 5.04 -2.18 -7.45
N ARG A 506 4.80 -3.41 -7.90
CA ARG A 506 5.14 -3.88 -9.27
C ARG A 506 4.36 -3.14 -10.36
N ALA A 507 3.11 -2.79 -10.11
CA ALA A 507 2.25 -2.11 -11.09
C ALA A 507 2.37 -0.57 -11.03
N SER A 508 3.05 -0.04 -10.01
CA SER A 508 3.23 1.39 -9.82
C SER A 508 4.16 1.99 -10.87
N PRO A 509 3.82 3.14 -11.47
CA PRO A 509 4.73 3.86 -12.35
C PRO A 509 5.86 4.59 -11.60
N PHE A 510 5.81 4.62 -10.26
CA PHE A 510 6.83 5.25 -9.42
C PHE A 510 7.90 4.21 -9.03
N PRO A 511 9.18 4.41 -9.39
CA PRO A 511 10.28 3.54 -8.98
C PRO A 511 10.39 3.34 -7.46
N THR A 512 10.04 4.36 -6.66
CA THR A 512 9.95 4.26 -5.21
C THR A 512 8.48 4.35 -4.79
N THR A 513 7.88 3.21 -4.44
CA THR A 513 6.50 3.14 -3.94
C THR A 513 6.49 2.56 -2.53
N LEU A 514 6.16 3.39 -1.55
CA LEU A 514 5.93 2.96 -0.17
C LEU A 514 4.46 2.56 -0.04
N VAL A 515 4.18 1.42 0.59
CA VAL A 515 2.81 0.94 0.82
C VAL A 515 2.61 0.77 2.31
N ILE A 516 1.72 1.57 2.89
CA ILE A 516 1.45 1.61 4.32
C ILE A 516 0.05 1.07 4.57
N GLU A 517 -0.09 0.08 5.44
CA GLU A 517 -1.37 -0.49 5.84
C GLU A 517 -1.93 0.20 7.10
N LEU A 518 -3.09 -0.25 7.59
CA LEU A 518 -3.75 0.29 8.80
C LEU A 518 -3.95 1.82 8.78
N CYS A 519 -4.23 2.35 7.59
CA CYS A 519 -4.55 3.75 7.37
C CYS A 519 -6.05 4.00 7.57
N GLN A 520 -6.40 5.04 8.33
CA GLN A 520 -7.76 5.56 8.64
C GLN A 520 -8.73 4.60 9.36
N ASP A 521 -8.68 3.32 9.07
CA ASP A 521 -9.60 2.29 9.58
C ASP A 521 -8.84 0.98 9.84
N ALA A 522 -9.38 0.18 10.75
CA ALA A 522 -8.96 -1.16 11.09
C ALA A 522 -10.12 -2.16 10.86
N PRO A 523 -10.49 -2.45 9.59
CA PRO A 523 -11.50 -3.46 9.25
C PRO A 523 -11.09 -4.90 9.59
N GLY A 524 -9.89 -5.12 10.13
CA GLY A 524 -9.27 -6.43 10.32
C GLY A 524 -8.48 -6.86 9.08
N TYR A 525 -8.32 -8.18 8.90
CA TYR A 525 -7.55 -8.76 7.82
C TYR A 525 -8.16 -8.52 6.44
N ILE A 526 -7.28 -8.29 5.45
CA ILE A 526 -7.59 -8.19 4.02
C ILE A 526 -6.81 -9.30 3.27
N PRO A 527 -7.32 -10.55 3.26
CA PRO A 527 -6.70 -11.67 2.56
C PRO A 527 -6.95 -11.64 1.06
N THR A 528 -6.11 -12.38 0.32
CA THR A 528 -6.37 -12.69 -1.08
C THR A 528 -7.54 -13.67 -1.22
N LYS A 529 -8.22 -13.66 -2.37
CA LYS A 529 -9.23 -14.65 -2.74
C LYS A 529 -8.67 -16.08 -2.67
N LYS A 530 -7.39 -16.26 -3.05
CA LYS A 530 -6.64 -17.51 -2.87
C LYS A 530 -6.61 -17.91 -1.39
N ALA A 531 -6.19 -17.01 -0.50
CA ALA A 531 -6.10 -17.31 0.93
C ALA A 531 -7.45 -17.70 1.52
N PHE A 532 -8.56 -17.05 1.12
CA PHE A 532 -9.90 -17.45 1.54
C PHE A 532 -10.26 -18.89 1.17
N ALA A 533 -9.82 -19.38 0.01
CA ALA A 533 -10.02 -20.78 -0.38
C ALA A 533 -9.15 -21.75 0.44
N GLU A 534 -7.99 -21.28 0.92
CA GLU A 534 -7.09 -22.06 1.79
C GLU A 534 -7.51 -22.08 3.26
N GLY A 535 -8.24 -21.06 3.72
CA GLY A 535 -8.65 -20.89 5.11
C GLY A 535 -7.54 -20.36 6.03
N SER A 536 -7.57 -20.78 7.30
CA SER A 536 -6.70 -20.36 8.42
C SER A 536 -7.08 -19.06 9.14
N TYR A 537 -6.25 -18.66 10.11
CA TYR A 537 -6.53 -17.58 11.07
C TYR A 537 -6.99 -16.27 10.43
N GLU A 538 -6.23 -15.73 9.47
CA GLU A 538 -6.50 -14.42 8.90
C GLU A 538 -7.83 -14.36 8.16
N THR A 539 -8.22 -15.45 7.49
CA THR A 539 -9.49 -15.52 6.74
C THR A 539 -10.68 -15.72 7.67
N VAL A 540 -10.49 -16.47 8.77
CA VAL A 540 -11.49 -16.57 9.84
C VAL A 540 -11.71 -15.19 10.47
N ASN A 541 -10.63 -14.43 10.69
CA ASN A 541 -10.66 -13.11 11.31
C ASN A 541 -10.94 -11.95 10.31
N SER A 542 -11.03 -12.19 9.01
CA SER A 542 -11.31 -11.14 8.03
C SER A 542 -12.78 -10.76 8.02
N ARG A 543 -13.12 -9.46 8.01
CA ARG A 543 -14.52 -8.99 7.94
C ARG A 543 -15.06 -8.99 6.51
N ILE A 544 -14.16 -8.77 5.55
CA ILE A 544 -14.51 -8.66 4.14
C ILE A 544 -14.77 -10.03 3.52
N ALA A 545 -15.60 -10.05 2.49
CA ALA A 545 -15.82 -11.23 1.67
C ALA A 545 -14.61 -11.51 0.74
N PRO A 546 -14.47 -12.74 0.24
CA PRO A 546 -13.47 -13.07 -0.78
C PRO A 546 -13.58 -12.16 -2.01
N GLY A 547 -12.45 -11.65 -2.49
CA GLY A 547 -12.41 -10.65 -3.58
C GLY A 547 -12.30 -9.21 -3.11
N GLY A 548 -12.56 -8.93 -1.83
CA GLY A 548 -12.53 -7.56 -1.30
C GLY A 548 -11.13 -6.93 -1.28
N GLY A 549 -10.09 -7.73 -1.04
CA GLY A 549 -8.71 -7.25 -1.11
C GLY A 549 -8.28 -6.89 -2.53
N GLU A 550 -8.72 -7.67 -3.53
CA GLU A 550 -8.48 -7.40 -4.94
C GLU A 550 -9.11 -6.06 -5.38
N ILE A 551 -10.35 -5.78 -4.97
CA ILE A 551 -11.03 -4.49 -5.25
C ILE A 551 -10.19 -3.32 -4.73
N MET A 552 -9.67 -3.44 -3.50
CA MET A 552 -8.86 -2.40 -2.87
C MET A 552 -7.49 -2.24 -3.56
N ALA A 553 -6.82 -3.34 -3.90
CA ALA A 553 -5.54 -3.32 -4.60
C ALA A 553 -5.66 -2.73 -6.02
N ASP A 554 -6.72 -3.07 -6.75
CA ASP A 554 -6.99 -2.52 -8.08
C ASP A 554 -7.23 -1.02 -8.03
N ALA A 555 -7.96 -0.54 -7.02
CA ALA A 555 -8.15 0.90 -6.78
C ALA A 555 -6.82 1.60 -6.47
N ALA A 556 -5.96 1.01 -5.63
CA ALA A 556 -4.62 1.54 -5.37
C ALA A 556 -3.79 1.64 -6.65
N ILE A 557 -3.75 0.59 -7.46
CA ILE A 557 -3.02 0.57 -8.75
C ILE A 557 -3.58 1.63 -9.71
N LYS A 558 -4.91 1.76 -9.81
CA LYS A 558 -5.56 2.81 -10.60
C LYS A 558 -5.13 4.21 -10.12
N LEU A 559 -5.17 4.44 -8.81
CA LEU A 559 -4.82 5.74 -8.22
C LEU A 559 -3.34 6.10 -8.42
N THR A 560 -2.40 5.15 -8.35
CA THR A 560 -0.99 5.43 -8.65
C THR A 560 -0.80 5.95 -10.08
N LYS A 561 -1.48 5.35 -11.07
CA LYS A 561 -1.47 5.82 -12.46
C LYS A 561 -2.10 7.20 -12.63
N ILE A 562 -3.19 7.48 -11.91
CA ILE A 562 -3.84 8.80 -11.92
C ILE A 562 -2.91 9.86 -11.30
N ALA A 563 -2.32 9.58 -10.14
CA ALA A 563 -1.41 10.49 -9.45
C ALA A 563 -0.13 10.74 -10.27
N TYR A 564 0.39 9.73 -10.96
CA TYR A 564 1.55 9.89 -11.84
C TYR A 564 1.27 10.88 -12.99
N ASN A 565 0.10 10.76 -13.61
CA ASN A 565 -0.30 11.58 -14.76
C ASN A 565 -0.93 12.93 -14.38
N SER A 566 -1.18 13.20 -13.09
CA SER A 566 -1.72 14.50 -12.69
C SER A 566 -0.73 15.62 -12.94
N ARG A 567 -1.22 16.72 -13.52
CA ARG A 567 -0.45 17.93 -13.80
C ARG A 567 -0.01 18.60 -12.51
#